data_AF-A0A0G0JDT4-F1
#
_entry.id   AF-A0A0G0JDT4-F1
#
_cell.length_a   1.000
_cell.length_b   1.000
_cell.length_c   1.000
_cell.angle_alpha   90.00
_cell.angle_beta   90.00
_cell.angle_gamma   90.00
#
_symmetry.space_group_name_H-M   'P 1'
#
loop_
_entity.id
_entity.type
_entity.pdbx_description
1 polymer ?
#
loop_
_entity_poly.entity_id
_entity_poly.type
_entity_poly.pdbx_seq_one_letter_code
_entity_poly.pdbx_strand_id
1 'polypeptide(L)' 'MKNNIILKVTGKKPIDIYHTILHKEKLGIRPEHAAYLGRELQKAYTALENNLEYVQDEELDLNKKFSQ' A
#
# COMPACT_ATOMS: atom_id res chain seq x y z
N MET A 1 14.09 17.31 -13.89
CA MET A 1 14.68 16.08 -13.32
C MET A 1 13.71 14.94 -13.57
N LYS A 2 14.18 13.77 -14.02
CA LYS A 2 13.33 12.56 -14.09
C LYS A 2 13.48 11.81 -12.77
N ASN A 3 12.36 11.48 -12.14
CA ASN A 3 12.37 10.60 -10.97
C ASN A 3 12.73 9.18 -11.45
N ASN A 4 13.72 8.56 -10.82
CA ASN A 4 14.13 7.20 -11.11
C ASN A 4 13.53 6.26 -10.06
N ILE A 5 12.85 5.20 -10.52
CA ILE A 5 12.38 4.14 -9.63
C ILE A 5 13.60 3.31 -9.24
N ILE A 6 13.96 3.35 -7.95
CA ILE A 6 15.12 2.62 -7.40
C ILE A 6 14.75 1.25 -6.83
N LEU A 7 13.46 1.02 -6.55
CA LEU A 7 12.97 -0.19 -5.91
C LEU A 7 11.52 -0.45 -6.31
N LYS A 8 11.20 -1.71 -6.61
CA LYS A 8 9.82 -2.21 -6.78
C LYS A 8 9.64 -3.43 -5.91
N VAL A 9 8.67 -3.38 -5.00
CA VAL A 9 8.28 -4.50 -4.14
C VAL A 9 6.89 -4.97 -4.54
N THR A 10 6.69 -6.28 -4.66
CA THR A 10 5.40 -6.90 -5.02
C THR A 10 5.10 -8.04 -4.06
N GLY A 11 3.81 -8.28 -3.78
CA GLY A 11 3.36 -9.36 -2.91
C GLY A 11 1.90 -9.70 -3.16
N LYS A 12 1.42 -10.81 -2.60
CA LYS A 12 0.00 -11.21 -2.71
C LYS A 12 -0.81 -10.66 -1.55
N LYS A 13 -0.20 -10.45 -0.39
CA LYS A 13 -0.81 -9.87 0.80
C LYS A 13 -0.07 -8.60 1.24
N PRO A 14 -0.72 -7.68 1.97
CA PRO A 14 -0.08 -6.49 2.54
C PRO A 14 1.20 -6.81 3.32
N ILE A 15 1.17 -7.89 4.12
CA ILE A 15 2.29 -8.34 4.95
C ILE A 15 3.55 -8.69 4.15
N ASP A 16 3.39 -9.27 2.96
CA ASP A 16 4.52 -9.61 2.10
C ASP A 16 5.28 -8.35 1.66
N ILE A 17 4.53 -7.27 1.40
CA ILE A 17 5.04 -5.99 0.92
C ILE A 17 5.70 -5.23 2.07
N TYR A 18 4.98 -4.97 3.17
CA TYR A 18 5.56 -4.16 4.25
C TYR A 18 6.69 -4.87 5.00
N HIS A 19 6.67 -6.21 5.16
CA HIS A 19 7.83 -6.91 5.72
C HIS A 19 9.07 -6.80 4.82
N THR A 20 8.90 -6.90 3.50
CA THR A 20 10.03 -6.75 2.58
C THR A 20 10.62 -5.35 2.69
N ILE A 21 9.78 -4.32 2.67
CA ILE A 21 10.18 -2.91 2.81
C ILE A 21 10.92 -2.66 4.14
N LEU A 22 10.35 -3.11 5.28
CA LEU A 22 10.88 -2.79 6.61
C LEU A 22 12.09 -3.63 7.01
N HIS A 23 12.15 -4.90 6.58
CA HIS A 23 13.15 -5.84 7.09
C HIS A 23 14.18 -6.29 6.05
N LYS A 24 13.82 -6.36 4.77
CA LYS A 24 14.74 -6.83 3.72
C LYS A 24 15.49 -5.67 3.06
N GLU A 25 14.77 -4.61 2.72
CA GLU A 25 15.32 -3.44 2.02
C GLU A 25 16.06 -2.45 2.93
N LYS A 26 15.96 -2.65 4.27
CA LYS A 26 16.63 -1.83 5.31
C LYS A 26 16.42 -0.32 5.13
N LEU A 27 15.24 0.08 4.67
CA LEU A 27 14.88 1.48 4.52
C LEU A 27 14.72 2.09 5.93
N GLY A 28 15.38 3.22 6.19
CA GLY A 28 15.28 3.96 7.44
C GLY A 28 13.92 4.64 7.60
N ILE A 29 12.87 3.85 7.83
CA ILE A 29 11.49 4.30 7.91
C ILE A 29 11.13 4.58 9.38
N ARG A 30 10.51 5.74 9.61
CA ARG A 30 10.05 6.13 10.95
C ARG A 30 8.81 5.30 11.35
N PRO A 31 8.61 5.00 12.65
CA PRO A 31 7.52 4.11 13.09
C PRO A 31 6.12 4.54 12.62
N GLU A 32 5.83 5.83 12.61
CA GLU A 32 4.55 6.38 12.15
C GLU A 32 4.31 6.15 10.66
N HIS A 33 5.37 6.20 9.84
CA HIS A 33 5.29 5.88 8.42
C HIS A 33 5.14 4.38 8.18
N ALA A 34 5.75 3.53 9.02
CA ALA A 34 5.56 2.09 8.95
C ALA A 34 4.11 1.69 9.28
N ALA A 35 3.52 2.31 10.30
CA ALA A 35 2.11 2.10 10.66
C ALA A 35 1.17 2.59 9.54
N TYR A 36 1.42 3.78 8.99
CA TYR A 36 0.65 4.33 7.88
C TYR A 36 0.75 3.45 6.63
N LEU A 37 1.95 2.97 6.28
CA LEU A 37 2.17 2.05 5.16
C LEU A 37 1.34 0.78 5.29
N GLY A 38 1.32 0.16 6.48
CA GLY A 38 0.49 -1.02 6.75
C GLY A 38 -1.00 -0.74 6.57
N ARG A 39 -1.50 0.40 7.09
CA ARG A 39 -2.91 0.84 6.93
C ARG A 39 -3.28 0.98 5.45
N GLU A 40 -2.51 1.71 4.66
CA GLU A 40 -2.84 1.96 3.26
C GLU A 40 -2.71 0.69 2.40
N LEU A 41 -1.73 -0.17 2.65
CA LEU A 41 -1.62 -1.46 1.98
C LEU A 41 -2.82 -2.36 2.28
N GLN A 42 -3.28 -2.39 3.53
CA GLN A 42 -4.48 -3.15 3.89
C GLN A 42 -5.74 -2.57 3.24
N LYS A 43 -5.87 -1.23 3.19
CA LYS A 43 -6.99 -0.56 2.51
C LYS A 43 -7.03 -0.90 1.02
N ALA A 44 -5.88 -0.79 0.34
CA ALA A 44 -5.75 -1.14 -1.07
C ALA A 44 -6.08 -2.61 -1.35
N TYR A 45 -5.60 -3.52 -0.49
CA TYR A 45 -5.93 -4.94 -0.60
C TYR A 45 -7.43 -5.20 -0.43
N THR A 46 -8.07 -4.61 0.58
CA THR A 46 -9.52 -4.73 0.79
C THR A 46 -10.30 -4.17 -0.40
N ALA A 47 -9.87 -3.03 -0.96
CA ALA A 47 -10.52 -2.45 -2.12
C ALA A 47 -10.44 -3.37 -3.34
N LEU A 48 -9.26 -3.93 -3.61
CA LEU A 48 -9.03 -4.86 -4.70
C LEU A 48 -9.92 -6.11 -4.60
N GLU A 49 -9.96 -6.76 -3.43
CA GLU A 49 -10.75 -7.98 -3.20
C GLU A 49 -12.27 -7.75 -3.36
N ASN A 50 -12.74 -6.52 -3.14
CA ASN A 50 -14.17 -6.18 -3.17
C ASN A 50 -14.59 -5.38 -4.42
N ASN A 51 -13.66 -5.20 -5.38
CA ASN A 51 -13.84 -4.35 -6.55
C ASN A 51 -14.29 -2.91 -6.20
N LEU A 52 -13.70 -2.34 -5.15
CA LEU A 52 -13.95 -0.96 -4.69
C LEU A 52 -12.88 -0.03 -5.25
N GLU A 53 -13.21 1.25 -5.37
CA GLU A 53 -12.22 2.27 -5.69
C GLU A 53 -11.31 2.53 -4.47
N TYR A 54 -10.01 2.58 -4.72
CA TYR A 54 -9.02 3.00 -3.74
C TYR A 54 -8.53 4.41 -4.06
N VAL A 55 -8.61 5.30 -3.07
CA VAL A 55 -7.97 6.61 -3.08
C VAL A 55 -7.08 6.72 -1.84
N GLN A 56 -5.85 7.17 -2.00
CA GLN A 56 -4.92 7.37 -0.89
C GLN A 56 -5.46 8.47 0.04
N ASP A 57 -5.26 8.32 1.35
CA ASP A 57 -5.68 9.27 2.40
C ASP A 57 -7.19 9.48 2.58
N GLU A 58 -8.03 9.04 1.64
CA GLU A 58 -9.47 9.01 1.80
C GLU A 58 -9.94 7.73 2.52
N GLU A 59 -11.11 7.80 3.15
CA GLU A 59 -11.77 6.61 3.69
C GLU A 59 -12.27 5.71 2.56
N LEU A 60 -12.29 4.39 2.81
CA LEU A 60 -12.77 3.44 1.82
C LEU A 60 -14.31 3.53 1.72
N ASP A 61 -14.81 3.99 0.58
CA ASP A 61 -16.24 3.98 0.29
C ASP A 61 -16.69 2.58 -0.14
N LEU A 62 -17.41 1.89 0.75
CA LEU A 62 -17.90 0.53 0.51
C LEU A 62 -18.97 0.44 -0.57
N ASN A 63 -19.52 1.56 -1.03
CA ASN A 63 -20.52 1.63 -2.09
C ASN A 63 -19.92 2.05 -3.44
N LYS A 64 -18.69 2.56 -3.47
CA LYS A 64 -18.05 3.07 -4.69
C LYS A 64 -17.21 1.99 -5.37
N LYS A 65 -17.72 1.48 -6.50
CA LYS A 65 -17.01 0.47 -7.31
C LYS A 65 -15.93 1.11 -8.16
N PHE A 66 -14.84 0.38 -8.33
CA PHE A 66 -13.79 0.76 -9.29
C PHE A 66 -14.40 0.76 -10.69
N SER A 67 -14.45 1.93 -11.32
CA SER A 67 -14.94 2.10 -12.69
C SER A 67 -13.73 2.08 -13.62
N GLN A 68 -13.68 1.10 -14.54
CA GLN A 68 -12.64 0.99 -15.57
C GLN A 68 -12.84 2.00 -16.69
#